data_AF-A0A067MWR4-F1
#
_entry.id   AF-A0A067MWR4-F1
#
_cell.length_a   1.000
_cell.length_b   1.000
_cell.length_c   1.000
_cell.angle_alpha   90.00
_cell.angle_beta   90.00
_cell.angle_gamma   90.00
#
_symmetry.space_group_name_H-M   'P 1'
#
loop_
_entity.id
_entity.type
_entity.pdbx_description
1 polymer ?
#
loop_
_entity_poly.entity_id
_entity_poly.type
_entity_poly.pdbx_seq_one_letter_code
_entity_poly.pdbx_strand_id
1 'polypeptide(L)'
;IPWPLATFPRDTEAFTTEAIDRFLLSPYHSMTKTRRERLRQAILRWHSDKFEGRWMGKIAEEDRERVQESVGLVCRCINLLM
;
A
#
# COMPACT_ATOMS: atom_id res chain seq x y z
N ILE A 1 -7.85 -3.37 6.68
CA ILE A 1 -7.06 -2.27 6.05
C ILE A 1 -7.26 -2.34 4.54
N PRO A 2 -7.53 -1.23 3.83
CA PRO A 2 -7.66 -1.23 2.37
C PRO A 2 -6.27 -1.24 1.72
N TRP A 3 -5.69 -2.43 1.58
CA TRP A 3 -4.40 -2.63 0.94
C TRP A 3 -4.45 -2.32 -0.56
N PRO A 4 -3.34 -1.86 -1.18
CA PRO A 4 -3.27 -1.63 -2.62
C PRO A 4 -3.09 -2.95 -3.38
N LEU A 5 -3.98 -3.90 -3.13
CA LEU A 5 -4.01 -5.23 -3.72
C LEU A 5 -5.44 -5.52 -4.18
N ALA A 6 -5.58 -6.28 -5.27
CA ALA A 6 -6.90 -6.67 -5.80
C ALA A 6 -7.64 -7.66 -4.87
N THR A 7 -6.90 -8.45 -4.11
CA THR A 7 -7.41 -9.43 -3.15
C THR A 7 -6.85 -9.16 -1.77
N PHE A 8 -7.58 -9.59 -0.74
CA PHE A 8 -7.10 -9.48 0.64
C PHE A 8 -5.85 -10.37 0.84
N PRO A 9 -4.72 -9.81 1.34
CA PRO A 9 -3.50 -10.58 1.58
C PRO A 9 -3.67 -11.51 2.78
N ARG A 10 -3.18 -12.74 2.66
CA ARG A 10 -3.15 -13.71 3.78
C ARG A 10 -1.87 -13.57 4.61
N ASP A 11 -0.79 -13.15 3.95
CA ASP A 11 0.57 -12.99 4.47
C ASP A 11 1.27 -11.80 3.80
N THR A 12 2.51 -11.55 4.21
CA THR A 12 3.33 -10.45 3.72
C THR A 12 3.92 -10.70 2.32
N GLU A 13 3.95 -11.96 1.85
CA GLU A 13 4.49 -12.32 0.53
C GLU A 13 3.60 -11.81 -0.61
N ALA A 14 2.32 -11.58 -0.33
CA ALA A 14 1.37 -10.99 -1.27
C ALA A 14 1.75 -9.57 -1.73
N PHE A 15 2.56 -8.82 -0.96
CA PHE A 15 2.97 -7.44 -1.26
C PHE A 15 4.15 -7.37 -2.21
N THR A 16 3.98 -7.93 -3.41
CA THR A 16 4.97 -7.83 -4.48
C THR A 16 4.82 -6.52 -5.26
N THR A 17 5.94 -6.04 -5.85
CA THR A 17 5.93 -4.86 -6.73
C THR A 17 4.96 -5.03 -7.90
N GLU A 18 4.89 -6.23 -8.48
CA GLU A 18 3.98 -6.57 -9.58
C GLU A 18 2.51 -6.47 -9.18
N ALA A 19 2.14 -6.99 -8.00
CA ALA A 19 0.76 -6.94 -7.51
C ALA A 19 0.31 -5.50 -7.20
N ILE A 20 1.21 -4.71 -6.61
CA ILE A 20 0.96 -3.30 -6.29
C ILE A 20 0.91 -2.45 -7.57
N ASP A 21 1.79 -2.68 -8.54
CA ASP A 21 1.76 -2.02 -9.86
C ASP A 21 0.42 -2.30 -10.56
N ARG A 22 0.03 -3.57 -10.66
CA ARG A 22 -1.23 -3.98 -11.30
C ARG A 22 -2.44 -3.31 -10.67
N PHE A 23 -2.45 -3.15 -9.35
CA PHE A 23 -3.54 -2.45 -8.67
C PHE A 23 -3.48 -0.94 -8.87
N LEU A 24 -2.36 -0.31 -8.52
CA LEU A 24 -2.22 1.15 -8.48
C LEU A 24 -2.21 1.78 -9.87
N LEU A 25 -1.71 1.08 -10.88
CA LEU A 25 -1.53 1.53 -12.26
C LEU A 25 -2.45 0.84 -13.26
N SER A 26 -3.45 0.08 -12.78
CA SER A 26 -4.53 -0.47 -13.60
C SER A 26 -5.08 0.60 -14.57
N PRO A 27 -5.26 0.28 -15.87
CA PRO A 27 -5.81 1.23 -16.83
C PRO A 27 -7.25 1.66 -16.48
N TYR A 28 -7.95 0.89 -15.64
CA TYR A 28 -9.34 1.16 -15.23
C TYR A 28 -9.46 2.02 -13.97
N HIS A 29 -8.34 2.42 -13.35
CA HIS A 29 -8.34 3.26 -12.16
C HIS A 29 -7.70 4.62 -12.46
N SER A 30 -8.28 5.71 -11.95
CA SER A 30 -7.71 7.06 -12.04
C SER A 30 -7.25 7.47 -13.45
N MET A 31 -8.08 7.23 -14.47
CA MET A 31 -7.72 7.40 -15.90
C MET A 31 -7.27 8.82 -16.27
N THR A 32 -7.66 9.82 -15.49
CA THR A 32 -7.28 11.22 -15.70
C THR A 32 -5.94 11.60 -15.06
N LYS A 33 -5.29 10.68 -14.34
CA LYS A 33 -4.04 10.94 -13.60
C LYS A 33 -2.88 10.24 -14.27
N THR A 34 -1.74 10.93 -14.31
CA THR A 34 -0.47 10.36 -14.74
C THR A 34 -0.01 9.26 -13.78
N ARG A 35 0.87 8.35 -14.27
CA ARG A 35 1.56 7.36 -13.45
C ARG A 35 2.16 7.98 -12.18
N ARG A 36 2.88 9.09 -12.34
CA ARG A 36 3.55 9.80 -11.24
C ARG A 36 2.57 10.32 -10.19
N GLU A 37 1.43 10.88 -10.61
CA GLU A 37 0.41 11.36 -9.67
C GLU A 37 -0.25 10.22 -8.90
N ARG A 38 -0.53 9.10 -9.57
CA ARG A 38 -1.11 7.90 -8.93
C ARG A 38 -0.18 7.34 -7.86
N LEU A 39 1.12 7.22 -8.15
CA LEU A 39 2.12 6.74 -7.19
C LEU A 39 2.32 7.72 -6.02
N ARG A 40 2.39 9.03 -6.28
CA ARG A 40 2.46 10.04 -5.20
C ARG A 40 1.25 9.97 -4.28
N GLN A 41 0.05 9.82 -4.82
CA GLN A 41 -1.17 9.67 -4.02
C GLN A 41 -1.17 8.38 -3.20
N ALA A 42 -0.60 7.30 -3.75
CA ALA A 42 -0.42 6.05 -3.02
C ALA A 42 0.52 6.24 -1.82
N ILE A 43 1.69 6.87 -2.02
CA ILE A 43 2.60 7.18 -0.90
C ILE A 43 1.87 8.00 0.18
N LEU A 44 1.14 9.04 -0.18
CA LEU A 44 0.42 9.85 0.82
C LEU A 44 -0.60 9.06 1.64
N ARG A 45 -1.09 7.93 1.11
CA ARG A 45 -2.07 7.06 1.78
C ARG A 45 -1.42 5.98 2.63
N TRP A 46 -0.33 5.38 2.16
CA TRP A 46 0.30 4.21 2.78
C TRP A 46 1.70 4.48 3.33
N HIS A 47 2.20 5.72 3.32
CA HIS A 47 3.46 6.07 3.98
C HIS A 47 3.44 5.64 5.46
N SER A 48 4.48 4.94 5.92
CA SER A 48 4.55 4.35 7.26
C SER A 48 4.12 5.32 8.36
N ASP A 49 4.76 6.48 8.45
CA ASP A 49 4.45 7.50 9.46
C ASP A 49 2.97 7.95 9.45
N LYS A 50 2.43 8.28 8.27
CA LYS A 50 1.03 8.70 8.13
C LYS A 50 0.05 7.56 8.42
N PHE A 51 0.42 6.33 8.07
CA PHE A 51 -0.40 5.16 8.30
C PHE A 51 -0.43 4.82 9.79
N GLU A 52 0.72 4.84 10.46
CA GLU A 52 0.86 4.51 11.87
C GLU A 52 0.02 5.45 12.74
N GLY A 53 0.18 6.76 12.56
CA GLY A 53 -0.59 7.75 13.31
C GLY A 53 -2.11 7.68 13.09
N ARG A 54 -2.57 7.14 11.95
CA ARG A 54 -4.00 7.04 11.62
C ARG A 54 -4.64 5.71 12.03
N TRP A 55 -3.89 4.61 11.91
CA TRP A 55 -4.45 3.26 11.94
C TRP A 55 -3.90 2.38 13.06
N MET A 56 -2.67 2.58 13.56
CA MET A 56 -2.10 1.63 14.56
C MET A 56 -2.92 1.55 15.84
N GLY A 57 -3.47 2.68 16.31
CA GLY A 57 -4.34 2.70 17.49
C GLY A 57 -5.68 1.97 17.29
N LYS A 58 -6.05 1.61 16.06
CA LYS A 58 -7.29 0.90 15.73
C LYS A 58 -7.08 -0.58 15.41
N ILE A 59 -5.84 -1.05 15.45
CA ILE A 59 -5.46 -2.42 15.14
C ILE A 59 -5.18 -3.15 16.44
N ALA A 60 -5.67 -4.39 16.53
CA ALA A 60 -5.43 -5.28 17.66
C ALA A 60 -3.91 -5.45 17.86
N GLU A 61 -3.46 -5.50 19.11
CA GLU A 61 -2.02 -5.49 19.40
C GLU A 61 -1.28 -6.65 18.74
N GLU A 62 -1.92 -7.83 18.71
CA GLU A 62 -1.44 -9.04 18.04
C GLU A 62 -1.21 -8.89 16.53
N ASP A 63 -1.90 -7.96 15.88
CA ASP A 63 -1.79 -7.72 14.44
C ASP A 63 -0.84 -6.56 14.08
N ARG A 64 -0.43 -5.73 15.06
CA ARG A 64 0.28 -4.47 14.78
C ARG A 64 1.61 -4.70 14.06
N GLU A 65 2.41 -5.66 14.51
CA GLU A 65 3.72 -5.97 13.92
C GLU A 65 3.57 -6.39 12.45
N ARG A 66 2.68 -7.34 12.17
CA ARG A 66 2.39 -7.81 10.82
C ARG A 66 1.88 -6.69 9.92
N VAL A 67 1.03 -5.81 10.43
CA VAL A 67 0.55 -4.67 9.67
C VAL A 67 1.67 -3.67 9.40
N GLN A 68 2.49 -3.35 10.39
CA GLN A 68 3.60 -2.40 10.24
C GLN A 68 4.59 -2.89 9.18
N GLU A 69 4.94 -4.18 9.21
CA GLU A 69 5.76 -4.81 8.18
C GLU A 69 5.11 -4.68 6.79
N SER A 70 3.82 -5.02 6.67
CA SER A 70 3.06 -4.95 5.41
C SER A 70 3.03 -3.53 4.84
N VAL A 71 2.87 -2.50 5.69
CA VAL A 71 2.92 -1.09 5.27
C VAL A 71 4.32 -0.73 4.76
N GLY A 72 5.37 -1.21 5.43
CA GLY A 72 6.76 -1.03 5.01
C GLY A 72 7.03 -1.63 3.63
N LEU A 73 6.51 -2.84 3.35
CA LEU A 73 6.60 -3.49 2.04
C LEU A 73 5.87 -2.67 0.97
N VAL A 74 4.65 -2.21 1.25
CA VAL A 74 3.89 -1.34 0.34
C VAL A 74 4.68 -0.07 0.00
N CYS A 75 5.24 0.61 1.00
CA CYS A 75 6.06 1.80 0.79
C CYS A 75 7.26 1.51 -0.11
N ARG A 76 7.96 0.39 0.14
CA ARG A 76 9.11 -0.03 -0.66
C ARG A 76 8.72 -0.28 -2.12
N CYS A 77 7.65 -1.03 -2.36
CA CYS A 77 7.17 -1.33 -3.70
C CYS A 77 6.76 -0.05 -4.45
N ILE A 78 6.02 0.86 -3.80
CA ILE A 78 5.64 2.12 -4.45
C ILE A 78 6.88 2.95 -4.79
N ASN A 79 7.88 2.99 -3.91
CA ASN A 79 9.13 3.70 -4.18
C ASN A 79 9.92 3.10 -5.35
N LEU A 80 9.91 1.78 -5.53
CA LEU A 80 10.53 1.11 -6.68
C LEU A 80 9.81 1.39 -8.00
N LEU A 81 8.53 1.78 -7.96
CA LEU A 81 7.72 2.09 -9.14
C LEU A 81 7.81 3.55 -9.60
N MET A 82 8.35 4.44 -8.75
CA MET A 82 8.53 5.87 -9.02
C MET A 82 9.70 6.13 -9.97
#